data_AF-A0A026VXU0-F1
#
_entry.id   AF-A0A026VXU0-F1
#
_cell.length_a   1.000
_cell.length_b   1.000
_cell.length_c   1.000
_cell.angle_alpha   90.00
_cell.angle_beta   90.00
_cell.angle_gamma   90.00
#
_symmetry.space_group_name_H-M   'P 1'
#
loop_
_entity.id
_entity.type
_entity.pdbx_description
1 polymer ?
#
loop_
_entity_poly.entity_id
_entity_poly.type
_entity_poly.pdbx_seq_one_letter_code
_entity_poly.pdbx_strand_id
1 'polypeptide(L)' 'RNILNESFPDRWIGRGGRISWPARSPDLTPLDFFLWGHLKNEVFLTRVLVSLNRTIFVL' A
#
# COMPACT_ATOMS: atom_id res chain seq x y z
N ARG A 1 -21.92 -8.12 8.07
CA ARG A 1 -20.95 -7.59 9.08
C ARG A 1 -20.82 -8.51 10.28
N ASN A 2 -21.88 -9.20 10.71
CA ASN A 2 -21.82 -10.14 11.84
C ASN A 2 -20.69 -11.17 11.69
N ILE A 3 -20.59 -11.83 10.52
CA ILE A 3 -19.50 -12.77 10.23
C ILE A 3 -18.10 -12.13 10.38
N LEU A 4 -17.91 -10.88 9.94
CA LEU A 4 -16.61 -10.21 10.07
C LEU A 4 -16.34 -9.75 11.52
N ASN A 5 -17.38 -9.31 12.24
CA ASN A 5 -17.30 -9.00 13.66
C ASN A 5 -17.01 -10.25 14.51
N GLU A 6 -17.54 -11.41 14.13
CA GLU A 6 -17.34 -12.70 14.79
C GLU A 6 -15.96 -13.28 14.45
N SER A 7 -15.56 -13.29 13.19
CA SER A 7 -14.29 -13.86 12.75
C SER A 7 -13.08 -12.96 13.07
N PHE A 8 -13.26 -11.64 13.05
CA PHE A 8 -12.17 -10.66 13.18
C PHE A 8 -12.53 -9.51 14.13
N PRO A 9 -12.93 -9.79 15.38
CA PRO A 9 -13.33 -8.76 16.33
C PRO A 9 -12.25 -7.69 16.46
N ASP A 10 -12.63 -6.42 16.32
CA ASP A 10 -11.78 -5.22 16.36
C ASP A 10 -10.58 -5.20 15.38
N ARG A 11 -10.48 -6.17 14.46
CA ARG A 11 -9.33 -6.33 13.55
C ARG A 11 -9.65 -6.05 12.08
N TRP A 12 -10.93 -6.02 11.72
CA TRP A 12 -11.34 -5.73 10.34
C TRP A 12 -11.67 -4.24 10.15
N ILE A 13 -11.27 -3.69 9.02
CA ILE A 13 -11.43 -2.28 8.68
C ILE A 13 -12.55 -2.17 7.64
N GLY A 14 -13.53 -1.29 7.88
CA GLY A 14 -14.59 -1.04 6.92
C GLY A 14 -15.59 0.01 7.40
N ARG A 15 -16.42 0.49 6.47
CA ARG A 15 -17.48 1.46 6.79
C ARG A 15 -18.48 0.82 7.75
N GLY A 16 -18.69 1.44 8.92
CA GLY A 16 -19.58 0.93 9.97
C GLY A 16 -18.96 -0.13 10.89
N GLY A 17 -17.63 -0.22 10.97
CA GLY A 17 -16.94 -0.91 12.07
C GLY A 17 -16.98 -0.08 13.37
N ARG A 18 -16.54 -0.67 14.48
CA ARG A 18 -16.49 0.00 15.79
C ARG A 18 -15.62 1.28 15.77
N ILE A 19 -14.56 1.24 14.97
CA ILE A 19 -13.74 2.42 14.65
C ILE A 19 -14.34 3.07 13.41
N SER A 20 -14.85 4.29 13.59
CA SER A 20 -15.34 5.16 12.51
C SER A 20 -14.14 5.72 11.74
N TRP A 21 -13.78 5.08 10.63
CA TRP A 21 -12.73 5.59 9.76
C TRP A 21 -13.27 6.71 8.86
N PRO A 22 -12.57 7.85 8.74
CA PRO A 22 -12.99 8.96 7.87
C PRO A 22 -13.00 8.54 6.39
N ALA A 23 -13.82 9.24 5.59
CA ALA A 23 -13.95 8.97 4.17
C ALA A 23 -12.65 9.31 3.43
N ARG A 24 -12.05 8.31 2.76
CA ARG A 24 -10.77 8.39 2.03
C ARG A 24 -9.58 8.79 2.89
N SER A 25 -9.14 7.89 3.76
CA SER A 25 -7.80 7.96 4.33
C SER A 25 -6.92 6.82 3.83
N PRO A 26 -6.41 6.92 2.59
CA PRO A 26 -5.35 6.03 2.11
C PRO A 26 -4.08 6.13 2.98
N ASP A 27 -3.95 7.17 3.81
CA ASP A 27 -2.83 7.32 4.75
C ASP A 27 -3.02 6.52 6.05
N LEU A 28 -4.24 6.01 6.32
CA LEU A 28 -4.57 5.34 7.58
C LEU A 28 -4.57 3.82 7.49
N THR A 29 -4.37 3.24 6.30
CA THR A 29 -4.10 1.81 6.23
C THR A 29 -2.56 1.63 6.23
N PRO A 30 -2.00 0.86 7.18
CA PRO A 30 -0.56 0.58 7.20
C PRO A 30 -0.07 -0.02 5.88
N LEU A 31 -0.96 -0.77 5.20
CA LEU A 31 -0.71 -1.33 3.89
C LEU A 31 -0.54 -0.23 2.85
N ASP A 32 -1.48 0.71 2.70
CA ASP A 32 -1.37 1.75 1.68
C ASP A 32 -0.18 2.69 1.96
N PHE A 33 0.10 3.04 3.22
CA PHE A 33 1.26 3.87 3.57
C PHE A 33 2.59 3.18 3.24
N PHE A 34 2.78 1.95 3.72
CA PHE A 34 4.04 1.23 3.57
C PHE A 34 4.22 0.67 2.15
N LEU A 35 3.21 -0.01 1.63
CA LEU A 35 3.27 -0.69 0.33
C LEU A 35 3.43 0.33 -0.80
N TRP A 36 2.71 1.45 -0.75
CA TRP A 36 2.80 2.45 -1.81
C TRP A 36 4.12 3.19 -1.81
N GLY A 37 4.68 3.49 -0.63
CA GLY A 37 6.03 4.05 -0.49
C GLY A 37 7.10 3.09 -1.03
N HIS A 38 7.02 1.81 -0.64
CA HIS A 38 7.95 0.77 -1.09
C HIS A 38 7.85 0.53 -2.61
N LEU A 39 6.64 0.38 -3.16
CA LEU A 39 6.43 0.17 -4.60
C LEU A 39 6.93 1.33 -5.44
N LYS A 40 6.74 2.58 -4.99
CA LYS A 40 7.31 3.74 -5.68
C LYS A 40 8.83 3.64 -5.73
N ASN A 41 9.47 3.36 -4.60
CA ASN A 41 10.93 3.24 -4.55
C ASN A 41 11.43 2.14 -5.50
N GLU A 42 10.80 0.96 -5.49
CA GLU A 42 11.17 -0.14 -6.39
C GLU A 42 10.98 0.23 -7.87
N VAL A 43 9.85 0.84 -8.25
CA VAL A 43 9.58 1.22 -9.64
C VAL A 43 10.53 2.32 -10.12
N PHE A 44 10.83 3.32 -9.29
CA PHE A 44 11.76 4.39 -9.65
C PHE A 44 13.21 3.92 -9.68
N LEU A 45 13.64 3.10 -8.72
CA LEU A 45 14.98 2.48 -8.73
C LEU A 45 15.14 1.53 -9.91
N THR A 46 14.15 0.67 -10.18
CA THR A 46 14.17 -0.23 -11.34
C THR A 46 14.25 0.56 -12.64
N ARG A 47 13.47 1.65 -12.79
CA ARG A 47 13.54 2.48 -13.99
C ARG A 47 14.91 3.15 -14.17
N VAL A 48 15.52 3.62 -13.09
CA VAL A 48 16.86 4.23 -13.12
C VAL A 48 17.93 3.18 -13.42
N LEU A 49 17.90 2.01 -12.77
CA LEU A 49 18.86 0.93 -12.99
C LEU A 49 18.74 0.32 -14.39
N VAL A 50 17.52 0.09 -14.88
CA VAL A 50 17.30 -0.38 -16.26
C VAL A 50 17.75 0.67 -17.27
N SER A 51 17.52 1.96 -17.01
CA SER A 51 18.01 3.02 -17.90
C SER A 51 19.54 3.09 -17.91
N LEU A 52 20.18 3.04 -16.74
CA LEU A 52 21.65 3.06 -16.62
C LEU A 52 22.28 1.83 -17.26
N ASN A 53 21.76 0.63 -17.00
CA ASN A 53 22.23 -0.59 -17.65
C ASN A 53 22.02 -0.50 -19.17
N ARG A 54 20.88 0.01 -19.64
CA ARG A 54 20.63 0.18 -21.08
C ARG A 54 21.57 1.22 -21.72
N THR A 55 21.96 2.27 -21.01
CA THR A 55 22.92 3.27 -21.51
C THR A 55 24.36 2.74 -21.46
N ILE A 56 24.74 2.02 -20.40
CA ILE A 56 26.09 1.45 -20.23
C ILE A 56 26.36 0.31 -21.24
N PHE A 57 25.36 -0.52 -21.56
CA PHE A 57 25.50 -1.59 -22.56
C PHE A 57 25.47 -1.10 -24.02
N VAL A 58 25.24 0.19 -24.28
CA VAL A 58 25.17 0.79 -25.62
C VAL A 58 26.38 1.70 -25.91
N LEU A 59 27.35 1.78 -24.98
CA LEU A 59 28.65 2.43 -25.14
C LEU A 59 29.76 1.37 -25.17
#